data_AF-A0A0A0LLM2-F1
#
_entry.id   AF-A0A0A0LLM2-F1
#
_cell.length_a   1.000
_cell.length_b   1.000
_cell.length_c   1.000
_cell.angle_alpha   90.00
_cell.angle_beta   90.00
_cell.angle_gamma   90.00
#
_symmetry.space_group_name_H-M   'P 1'
#
loop_
_entity.id
_entity.type
_entity.pdbx_description
1 polymer ?
#
loop_
_entity_poly.entity_id
_entity_poly.type
_entity_poly.pdbx_seq_one_letter_code
_entity_poly.pdbx_strand_id
1 'polypeptide(L)'
;MDRSLPLALEVLGSFLNSIDDQSKFERILDEYENSYLDKGIQDILRISYDELEQDVKEIFLYISCCFVHEDKNEVQMMLKECDSRFRLEMGIKKLTDLSLLTIDKFNRVEMHDLIQQMGHTIHLLETSNSHKRKRLLFEKDVMDVLNGDMEARAVKVIKLNFHQPTELDIDSRGFEKVKNLVVLKVHNVTSSKSLEYLPSSLRWMIWPKFPFSSLPSTYSLEKLTELSMPSSFIKHFGNGYLNCKWLKRINLNYSKFLEEISDLSSAINLEELNLSECKKLVRVHESVGSLGKLAKLELSSHPNGFTQFPSNLKLKSLQKLVMYECRIVESYPHFSEEMKSSLKELRIQSCSVTKLSPTIGNLTGLQHLWIDVCKELTTLPKILKVPEGVIYMNAQGCRSLARFPDNIAEFISCDSEYADGKYKQLILMNNCDIPEWFHFKSTNNSITFPTTFNYPGWKLKVLAACVKVQVHDPVNGYHRGGDLECEVFFKDILVWSSGDWTNYLGYDSRWLPLGASPSEYTWFIVLNPHRDFSLDDWDDTMERSPETDLSQLCFGINSMEMDRNRSNDKWNSIGGSIWKNFTVLFEPRPLSRDTIISIKGCGVHVIME
;
A
#
# COMPACT_ATOMS: atom_id res chain seq x y z
N MET A 1 6.57 23.81 5.82
CA MET A 1 6.14 25.21 5.70
C MET A 1 5.30 25.54 6.91
N ASP A 2 5.75 26.54 7.66
CA ASP A 2 5.16 27.28 8.79
C ASP A 2 4.46 26.49 9.90
N ARG A 3 5.25 26.03 10.87
CA ARG A 3 4.79 25.68 12.22
C ARG A 3 5.86 26.02 13.26
N SER A 4 6.12 27.30 13.46
CA SER A 4 7.03 27.76 14.50
C SER A 4 6.33 28.82 15.33
N LEU A 5 6.37 28.65 16.66
CA LEU A 5 5.87 29.63 17.61
C LEU A 5 6.56 30.99 17.38
N PRO A 6 5.84 32.12 17.37
CA PRO A 6 6.44 33.44 17.12
C PRO A 6 7.64 33.76 18.01
N LEU A 7 7.60 33.32 19.28
CA LEU A 7 8.70 33.48 20.23
C LEU A 7 9.94 32.65 19.85
N ALA A 8 9.75 31.43 19.33
CA ALA A 8 10.85 30.60 18.88
C ALA A 8 11.51 31.18 17.63
N LEU A 9 10.73 31.79 16.73
CA LEU A 9 11.24 32.53 15.57
C LEU A 9 12.05 33.77 15.97
N GLU A 10 11.65 34.47 17.04
CA GLU A 10 12.40 35.62 17.56
C GLU A 10 13.75 35.18 18.17
N VAL A 11 13.74 34.12 18.98
CA VAL A 11 14.96 33.55 19.60
C VAL A 11 15.90 32.97 18.53
N LEU A 12 15.38 32.16 17.60
CA LEU A 12 16.15 31.63 16.47
C LEU A 12 16.65 32.76 15.58
N GLY A 13 15.81 33.74 15.23
CA GLY A 13 16.21 34.89 14.41
C GLY A 13 17.35 35.69 15.02
N SER A 14 17.30 35.94 16.33
CA SER A 14 18.38 36.62 17.05
C SER A 14 19.67 35.80 17.11
N PHE A 15 19.57 34.48 17.30
CA PHE A 15 20.73 33.58 17.35
C PHE A 15 21.38 33.41 15.97
N LEU A 16 20.58 33.23 14.93
CA LEU A 16 21.05 33.08 13.55
C LEU A 16 21.70 34.37 13.02
N ASN A 17 21.25 35.53 13.47
CA ASN A 17 21.88 36.83 13.16
C ASN A 17 23.28 37.00 13.80
N SER A 18 23.71 36.08 14.66
CA SER A 18 25.05 36.08 15.29
C SER A 18 26.03 35.10 14.66
N ILE A 19 25.62 34.37 13.61
CA ILE A 19 26.43 33.33 12.95
C ILE A 19 26.83 33.79 11.55
N ASP A 20 28.13 34.08 11.36
CA ASP A 20 28.66 34.62 10.10
C ASP A 20 29.13 33.53 9.10
N ASP A 21 28.91 32.24 9.38
CA ASP A 21 29.48 31.11 8.62
C ASP A 21 28.43 30.03 8.31
N GLN A 22 28.23 29.77 7.02
CA GLN A 22 27.26 28.81 6.49
C GLN A 22 27.56 27.35 6.88
N SER A 23 28.84 26.98 7.04
CA SER A 23 29.23 25.63 7.48
C SER A 23 28.96 25.40 8.97
N LYS A 24 28.98 26.46 9.78
CA LYS A 24 28.54 26.42 11.19
C LYS A 24 27.03 26.33 11.30
N PHE A 25 26.30 26.95 10.37
CA PHE A 25 24.83 26.92 10.34
C PHE A 25 24.29 25.51 10.13
N GLU A 26 24.82 24.76 9.16
CA GLU A 26 24.43 23.35 8.92
C GLU A 26 24.71 22.47 10.15
N ARG A 27 25.90 22.62 10.76
CA ARG A 27 26.27 21.88 11.98
C ARG A 27 25.41 22.25 13.20
N ILE A 28 24.98 23.51 13.31
CA ILE A 28 24.12 23.99 14.41
C ILE A 28 22.69 23.48 14.27
N LEU A 29 22.16 23.38 13.05
CA LEU A 29 20.87 22.74 12.80
C LEU A 29 20.92 21.24 13.17
N ASP A 30 22.04 20.57 12.89
CA ASP A 30 22.26 19.17 13.27
C ASP A 30 22.39 18.99 14.80
N GLU A 31 23.05 19.94 15.49
CA GLU A 31 23.09 19.97 16.96
C GLU A 31 21.72 20.34 17.57
N TYR A 32 20.83 21.01 16.83
CA TYR A 32 19.56 21.52 17.34
C TYR A 32 18.58 20.42 17.77
N GLU A 33 18.54 19.26 17.08
CA GLU A 33 17.69 18.11 17.44
C GLU A 33 18.10 17.45 18.78
N ASN A 34 19.39 17.54 19.12
CA ASN A 34 19.99 16.88 20.29
C ASN A 34 20.49 17.86 21.37
N SER A 35 20.25 19.16 21.18
CA SER A 35 20.65 20.21 22.11
C SER A 35 19.57 20.52 23.14
N TYR A 36 19.98 21.18 24.23
CA TYR A 36 19.06 21.70 25.23
C TYR A 36 18.22 22.82 24.60
N LEU A 37 16.90 22.75 24.79
CA LEU A 37 16.01 23.84 24.43
C LEU A 37 16.38 25.09 25.26
N ASP A 38 16.28 26.28 24.64
CA ASP A 38 16.50 27.54 25.34
C ASP A 38 15.68 27.59 26.62
N LYS A 39 16.30 28.03 27.72
CA LYS A 39 15.68 27.98 29.05
C LYS A 39 14.37 28.77 29.09
N GLY A 40 14.28 29.92 28.43
CA GLY A 40 13.06 30.73 28.41
C GLY A 40 11.91 30.03 27.69
N ILE A 41 12.19 29.41 26.54
CA ILE A 41 11.19 28.62 25.80
C ILE A 41 10.82 27.36 26.58
N GLN A 42 11.81 26.66 27.14
CA GLN A 42 11.65 25.47 27.96
C GLN A 42 10.74 25.74 29.16
N ASP A 43 11.00 26.81 29.91
CA ASP A 43 10.24 27.14 31.12
C ASP A 43 8.76 27.44 30.79
N ILE A 44 8.47 28.07 29.64
CA ILE A 44 7.09 28.36 29.21
C ILE A 44 6.36 27.07 28.79
N LEU A 45 6.96 26.27 27.90
CA LEU A 45 6.32 25.04 27.40
C LEU A 45 6.13 24.01 28.52
N ARG A 46 7.07 23.97 29.46
CA ARG A 46 7.09 23.00 30.56
C ARG A 46 5.93 23.17 31.53
N ILE A 47 5.28 24.34 31.61
CA ILE A 47 4.10 24.55 32.46
C ILE A 47 3.04 23.49 32.18
N SER A 48 2.73 23.24 30.91
CA SER A 48 1.73 22.23 30.51
C SER A 48 2.18 20.81 30.84
N TYR A 49 3.48 20.54 30.84
CA TYR A 49 4.03 19.24 31.22
C TYR A 49 3.99 19.03 32.75
N ASP A 50 4.33 20.04 33.54
CA ASP A 50 4.44 19.92 35.00
C ASP A 50 3.09 19.62 35.67
N GLU A 51 1.97 20.04 35.06
CA GLU A 51 0.59 19.74 35.49
C GLU A 51 0.09 18.32 35.12
N LEU A 52 0.88 17.53 34.40
CA LEU A 52 0.52 16.15 34.03
C LEU A 52 0.68 15.18 35.21
N GLU A 53 -0.16 14.15 35.26
CA GLU A 53 0.05 13.02 36.17
C GLU A 53 1.32 12.26 35.80
N GLN A 54 1.93 11.59 36.77
CA GLN A 54 3.23 10.93 36.57
C GLN A 54 3.23 9.88 35.44
N ASP A 55 2.15 9.11 35.28
CA ASP A 55 2.03 8.16 34.17
C ASP A 55 1.91 8.85 32.81
N VAL A 56 1.24 10.00 32.75
CA VAL A 56 1.11 10.79 31.52
C VAL A 56 2.40 11.51 31.17
N LYS A 57 3.16 12.01 32.16
CA LYS A 57 4.52 12.53 31.98
C LYS A 57 5.43 11.49 31.35
N GLU A 58 5.38 10.26 31.85
CA GLU A 58 6.19 9.17 31.31
C GLU A 58 5.77 8.81 29.87
N ILE A 59 4.47 8.72 29.59
CA ILE A 59 3.95 8.52 28.23
C ILE A 59 4.48 9.62 27.29
N PHE A 60 4.39 10.88 27.71
CA PHE A 60 4.89 12.01 26.94
C PHE A 60 6.37 11.85 26.59
N LEU A 61 7.23 11.54 27.56
CA LEU A 61 8.67 11.36 27.35
C LEU A 61 9.01 10.20 26.41
N TYR A 62 8.30 9.08 26.51
CA TYR A 62 8.48 7.98 25.56
C TYR A 62 8.14 8.42 24.14
N ILE A 63 7.01 9.13 23.96
CA ILE A 63 6.57 9.56 22.64
C ILE A 63 7.55 10.57 22.06
N SER A 64 7.80 11.68 22.77
CA SER A 64 8.65 12.77 22.31
C SER A 64 10.03 12.28 21.89
N CYS A 65 10.62 11.38 22.67
CA CYS A 65 11.99 10.97 22.41
C CYS A 65 12.11 9.80 21.40
N CYS A 66 11.10 8.92 21.30
CA CYS A 66 11.25 7.65 20.57
C CYS A 66 10.17 7.31 19.53
N PHE A 67 8.98 7.89 19.61
CA PHE A 67 7.81 7.39 18.88
C PHE A 67 7.02 8.45 18.09
N VAL A 68 7.58 9.65 17.91
CA VAL A 68 7.04 10.62 16.94
C VAL A 68 7.09 10.01 15.52
N HIS A 69 6.07 10.30 14.72
CA HIS A 69 5.77 9.80 13.37
C HIS A 69 5.35 8.33 13.26
N GLU A 70 5.28 7.61 14.37
CA GLU A 70 4.86 6.19 14.38
C GLU A 70 3.32 6.06 14.44
N ASP A 71 2.79 4.92 13.99
CA ASP A 71 1.35 4.63 14.11
C ASP A 71 0.92 4.59 15.58
N LYS A 72 -0.17 5.31 15.89
CA LYS A 72 -0.71 5.44 17.26
C LYS A 72 -0.95 4.09 17.94
N ASN A 73 -1.48 3.10 17.23
CA ASN A 73 -1.80 1.81 17.83
C ASN A 73 -0.52 1.04 18.16
N GLU A 74 0.49 1.12 17.30
CA GLU A 74 1.82 0.54 17.56
C GLU A 74 2.50 1.22 18.75
N VAL A 75 2.43 2.55 18.84
CA VAL A 75 2.92 3.30 20.01
C VAL A 75 2.23 2.83 21.29
N GLN A 76 0.90 2.68 21.29
CA GLN A 76 0.18 2.16 22.45
C GLN A 76 0.62 0.74 22.83
N MET A 77 0.83 -0.15 21.85
CA MET A 77 1.34 -1.49 22.12
C MET A 77 2.76 -1.46 22.74
N MET A 78 3.67 -0.67 22.17
CA MET A 78 5.03 -0.50 22.67
C MET A 78 5.07 0.04 24.10
N LEU A 79 4.29 1.09 24.37
CA LEU A 79 4.19 1.70 25.69
C LEU A 79 3.61 0.72 26.72
N LYS A 80 2.60 -0.07 26.35
CA LYS A 80 1.99 -1.05 27.25
C LYS A 80 2.97 -2.13 27.71
N GLU A 81 3.85 -2.59 26.82
CA GLU A 81 4.93 -3.54 27.15
C GLU A 81 6.08 -2.88 27.94
N CYS A 82 6.30 -1.57 27.77
CA CYS A 82 7.27 -0.81 28.57
C CYS A 82 6.81 -0.69 30.03
N ASP A 83 5.56 -0.30 30.25
CA ASP A 83 4.92 -0.27 31.57
C ASP A 83 3.42 -0.58 31.48
N SER A 84 3.01 -1.69 32.08
CA SER A 84 1.61 -2.14 32.05
C SER A 84 0.66 -1.23 32.81
N ARG A 85 1.17 -0.32 33.66
CA ARG A 85 0.38 0.62 34.47
C ARG A 85 -0.05 1.86 33.69
N PHE A 86 0.49 2.10 32.49
CA PHE A 86 0.11 3.25 31.68
C PHE A 86 -1.36 3.24 31.30
N ARG A 87 -2.05 4.34 31.63
CA ARG A 87 -3.43 4.63 31.21
C ARG A 87 -3.42 5.27 29.82
N LEU A 88 -2.99 4.49 28.81
CA LEU A 88 -2.65 5.00 27.48
C LEU A 88 -3.77 5.79 26.80
N GLU A 89 -5.00 5.31 26.87
CA GLU A 89 -6.15 5.99 26.25
C GLU A 89 -6.41 7.37 26.88
N MET A 90 -6.44 7.41 28.22
CA MET A 90 -6.61 8.65 28.98
C MET A 90 -5.41 9.59 28.82
N GLY A 91 -4.19 9.05 28.84
CA GLY A 91 -2.95 9.81 28.72
C GLY A 91 -2.78 10.44 27.34
N ILE A 92 -2.97 9.67 26.26
CA ILE A 92 -2.91 10.20 24.88
C ILE A 92 -4.00 11.25 24.68
N LYS A 93 -5.22 11.01 25.18
CA LYS A 93 -6.29 12.00 25.12
C LYS A 93 -5.89 13.30 25.83
N LYS A 94 -5.39 13.21 27.07
CA LYS A 94 -4.97 14.39 27.84
C LYS A 94 -3.84 15.17 27.15
N LEU A 95 -2.86 14.48 26.57
CA LEU A 95 -1.80 15.13 25.79
C LEU A 95 -2.35 15.83 24.54
N THR A 96 -3.37 15.25 23.90
CA THR A 96 -4.05 15.86 22.75
C THR A 96 -4.88 17.08 23.17
N ASP A 97 -5.64 16.99 24.27
CA ASP A 97 -6.45 18.08 24.82
C ASP A 97 -5.57 19.30 25.20
N LEU A 98 -4.34 19.04 25.64
CA LEU A 98 -3.34 20.08 25.95
C LEU A 98 -2.49 20.51 24.74
N SER A 99 -2.80 20.01 23.53
CA SER A 99 -2.03 20.27 22.30
C SER A 99 -0.53 19.94 22.39
N LEU A 100 -0.16 19.04 23.30
CA LEU A 100 1.20 18.49 23.44
C LEU A 100 1.46 17.34 22.45
N LEU A 101 0.39 16.84 21.83
CA LEU A 101 0.37 15.72 20.91
C LEU A 101 -0.73 15.96 19.88
N THR A 102 -0.52 15.53 18.64
CA THR A 102 -1.56 15.49 17.61
C THR A 102 -1.55 14.12 16.93
N ILE A 103 -2.71 13.69 16.42
CA ILE A 103 -2.81 12.49 15.59
C ILE A 103 -3.16 12.95 14.17
N ASP A 104 -2.32 12.60 13.20
CA ASP A 104 -2.55 13.01 11.82
C ASP A 104 -3.65 12.17 11.14
N LYS A 105 -4.01 12.55 9.91
CA LYS A 105 -5.01 11.83 9.10
C LYS A 105 -4.62 10.38 8.76
N PHE A 106 -3.35 10.01 8.96
CA PHE A 106 -2.81 8.67 8.74
C PHE A 106 -2.67 7.89 10.05
N ASN A 107 -3.28 8.37 11.15
CA ASN A 107 -3.21 7.78 12.48
C ASN A 107 -1.78 7.77 13.09
N ARG A 108 -0.89 8.65 12.62
CA ARG A 108 0.46 8.79 13.17
C ARG A 108 0.50 9.80 14.29
N VAL A 109 1.37 9.54 15.25
CA VAL A 109 1.61 10.41 16.40
C VAL A 109 2.55 11.54 16.00
N GLU A 110 2.08 12.77 16.09
CA GLU A 110 2.82 13.97 15.71
C GLU A 110 3.00 14.89 16.91
N MET A 111 4.18 15.48 17.05
CA MET A 111 4.47 16.52 18.04
C MET A 111 5.08 17.72 17.33
N HIS A 112 4.83 18.92 17.85
CA HIS A 112 5.54 20.11 17.38
C HIS A 112 7.01 20.01 17.78
N ASP A 113 7.94 20.41 16.90
CA ASP A 113 9.40 20.31 17.10
C ASP A 113 9.86 20.82 18.47
N LEU A 114 9.44 22.03 18.87
CA LEU A 114 9.74 22.59 20.20
C LEU A 114 9.19 21.77 21.38
N ILE A 115 8.01 21.15 21.24
CA ILE A 115 7.43 20.28 22.27
C ILE A 115 8.23 18.97 22.35
N GLN A 116 8.63 18.44 21.20
CA GLN A 116 9.50 17.28 21.12
C GLN A 116 10.86 17.57 21.80
N GLN A 117 11.49 18.69 21.44
CA GLN A 117 12.75 19.17 22.04
C GLN A 117 12.62 19.42 23.54
N MET A 118 11.48 19.93 24.01
CA MET A 118 11.21 20.06 25.43
C MET A 118 11.25 18.70 26.13
N GLY A 119 10.64 17.66 25.53
CA GLY A 119 10.71 16.29 26.05
C GLY A 119 12.13 15.73 26.09
N HIS A 120 12.93 15.96 25.04
CA HIS A 120 14.35 15.59 25.02
C HIS A 120 15.14 16.29 26.16
N THR A 121 14.92 17.59 26.32
CA THR A 121 15.56 18.41 27.36
C THR A 121 15.22 17.93 28.76
N ILE A 122 13.93 17.64 29.03
CA ILE A 122 13.48 17.08 30.31
C ILE A 122 14.18 15.74 30.58
N HIS A 123 14.21 14.85 29.59
CA HIS A 123 14.84 13.54 29.74
C HIS A 123 16.34 13.64 30.11
N LEU A 124 17.08 14.56 29.47
CA LEU A 124 18.50 14.78 29.74
C LEU A 124 18.74 15.32 31.16
N LEU A 125 17.88 16.22 31.64
CA LEU A 125 18.01 16.86 32.97
C LEU A 125 17.55 15.96 34.13
N GLU A 126 16.50 15.15 33.95
CA GLU A 126 15.99 14.27 35.02
C GLU A 126 16.93 13.09 35.31
N THR A 127 17.78 12.71 34.36
CA THR A 127 18.52 11.45 34.40
C THR A 127 20.01 11.57 34.69
N SER A 128 20.51 12.79 34.98
CA SER A 128 21.94 13.12 35.11
C SER A 128 22.65 12.44 36.30
N ASN A 129 21.95 11.69 37.16
CA ASN A 129 22.50 11.16 38.41
C ASN A 129 22.69 9.62 38.48
N SER A 130 22.23 8.80 37.52
CA SER A 130 22.60 7.37 37.39
C SER A 130 21.93 6.64 36.20
N HIS A 131 22.69 5.85 35.43
CA HIS A 131 22.14 4.92 34.42
C HIS A 131 21.16 3.88 35.00
N LYS A 132 21.17 3.65 36.32
CA LYS A 132 20.25 2.70 37.00
C LYS A 132 18.78 3.10 36.92
N ARG A 133 18.47 4.38 36.64
CA ARG A 133 17.10 4.90 36.53
C ARG A 133 16.70 5.27 35.10
N LYS A 134 17.63 5.28 34.14
CA LYS A 134 17.36 5.61 32.75
C LYS A 134 16.49 4.51 32.12
N ARG A 135 15.31 4.92 31.63
CA ARG A 135 14.37 4.03 30.91
C ARG A 135 14.57 4.08 29.40
N LEU A 136 15.12 5.18 28.91
CA LEU A 136 15.49 5.44 27.53
C LEU A 136 17.01 5.64 27.50
N LEU A 137 17.66 5.12 26.46
CA LEU A 137 19.06 5.45 26.17
C LEU A 137 19.19 5.95 24.73
N PHE A 138 20.03 6.95 24.55
CA PHE A 138 20.32 7.60 23.28
C PHE A 138 21.83 7.65 23.05
N GLU A 139 22.25 7.48 21.80
CA GLU A 139 23.61 7.70 21.28
C GLU A 139 24.74 7.50 22.32
N LYS A 140 25.25 8.58 22.93
CA LYS A 140 26.36 8.55 23.88
C LYS A 140 26.10 7.67 25.10
N ASP A 141 24.90 7.76 25.69
CA ASP A 141 24.52 6.96 26.84
C ASP A 141 24.49 5.46 26.53
N VAL A 142 24.19 5.10 25.28
CA VAL A 142 24.16 3.70 24.86
C VAL A 142 25.57 3.13 24.87
N MET A 143 26.57 3.86 24.39
CA MET A 143 27.95 3.40 24.37
C MET A 143 28.51 3.24 25.79
N ASP A 144 28.23 4.19 26.68
CA ASP A 144 28.64 4.11 28.09
C ASP A 144 28.05 2.86 28.78
N VAL A 145 26.79 2.51 28.46
CA VAL A 145 26.12 1.34 29.03
C VAL A 145 26.56 0.03 28.37
N LEU A 146 26.58 -0.05 27.05
CA LEU A 146 26.89 -1.29 26.33
C LEU A 146 28.36 -1.69 26.46
N ASN A 147 29.28 -0.74 26.65
CA ASN A 147 30.71 -1.02 26.81
C ASN A 147 31.18 -0.95 28.27
N GLY A 148 30.44 -0.32 29.19
CA GLY A 148 30.78 -0.27 30.62
C GLY A 148 30.39 -1.52 31.42
N ASP A 149 30.77 -1.61 32.71
CA ASP A 149 30.56 -2.83 33.52
C ASP A 149 29.20 -2.91 34.23
N MET A 150 28.38 -1.85 34.17
CA MET A 150 27.17 -1.74 34.98
C MET A 150 25.91 -2.26 34.26
N GLU A 151 25.12 -3.07 34.97
CA GLU A 151 23.79 -3.47 34.48
C GLU A 151 22.80 -2.29 34.47
N ALA A 152 22.04 -2.15 33.39
CA ALA A 152 21.06 -1.09 33.15
C ALA A 152 19.63 -1.68 33.05
N ARG A 153 19.17 -2.31 34.14
CA ARG A 153 17.88 -3.04 34.19
C ARG A 153 16.63 -2.16 34.03
N ALA A 154 16.72 -0.85 34.23
CA ALA A 154 15.59 0.05 34.07
C ALA A 154 15.31 0.38 32.59
N VAL A 155 16.27 0.14 31.70
CA VAL A 155 16.18 0.48 30.28
C VAL A 155 15.11 -0.38 29.60
N LYS A 156 14.18 0.30 28.94
CA LYS A 156 13.08 -0.28 28.16
C LYS A 156 13.23 0.00 26.68
N VAL A 157 13.83 1.14 26.31
CA VAL A 157 13.98 1.54 24.91
C VAL A 157 15.40 2.03 24.68
N ILE A 158 15.99 1.58 23.58
CA ILE A 158 17.23 2.12 23.03
C ILE A 158 16.90 2.68 21.66
N LYS A 159 17.24 3.95 21.44
CA LYS A 159 17.17 4.60 20.12
C LYS A 159 18.54 5.14 19.76
N LEU A 160 19.14 4.53 18.75
CA LEU A 160 20.36 4.99 18.10
C LEU A 160 19.95 5.59 16.75
N ASN A 161 20.22 6.87 16.54
CA ASN A 161 19.94 7.54 15.28
C ASN A 161 21.11 8.47 14.96
N PHE A 162 21.82 8.21 13.89
CA PHE A 162 22.93 9.05 13.46
C PHE A 162 22.61 9.67 12.09
N HIS A 163 22.99 10.93 11.86
CA HIS A 163 22.76 11.57 10.56
C HIS A 163 23.53 10.88 9.43
N GLN A 164 24.72 10.35 9.74
CA GLN A 164 25.57 9.62 8.81
C GLN A 164 25.89 8.23 9.34
N PRO A 165 26.16 7.25 8.46
CA PRO A 165 26.62 5.92 8.87
C PRO A 165 27.79 6.02 9.83
N THR A 166 27.56 5.60 11.07
CA THR A 166 28.53 5.68 12.17
C THR A 166 28.91 4.28 12.59
N GLU A 167 30.21 3.97 12.53
CA GLU A 167 30.71 2.69 13.04
C GLU A 167 30.72 2.73 14.56
N LEU A 168 29.90 1.88 15.18
CA LEU A 168 29.89 1.73 16.62
C LEU A 168 30.62 0.47 17.02
N ASP A 169 31.58 0.64 17.92
CA ASP A 169 32.30 -0.46 18.55
C ASP A 169 31.48 -1.05 19.71
N ILE A 170 30.39 -1.74 19.37
CA ILE A 170 29.53 -2.40 20.37
C ILE A 170 30.14 -3.76 20.71
N ASP A 171 30.40 -4.01 21.99
CA ASP A 171 30.77 -5.34 22.49
C ASP A 171 29.75 -6.40 22.02
N SER A 172 30.23 -7.55 21.54
CA SER A 172 29.36 -8.59 20.96
C SER A 172 28.29 -9.08 21.93
N ARG A 173 28.53 -8.94 23.24
CA ARG A 173 27.63 -9.28 24.35
C ARG A 173 27.19 -8.05 25.15
N GLY A 174 27.41 -6.83 24.66
CA GLY A 174 27.05 -5.59 25.34
C GLY A 174 25.57 -5.50 25.75
N PHE A 175 24.68 -6.10 24.95
CA PHE A 175 23.24 -6.13 25.25
C PHE A 175 22.86 -7.00 26.46
N GLU A 176 23.77 -7.80 27.03
CA GLU A 176 23.52 -8.53 28.29
C GLU A 176 23.26 -7.60 29.48
N LYS A 177 23.70 -6.34 29.37
CA LYS A 177 23.55 -5.33 30.41
C LYS A 177 22.14 -4.73 30.46
N VAL A 178 21.36 -4.86 29.38
CA VAL A 178 20.00 -4.29 29.22
C VAL A 178 18.92 -5.38 29.16
N LYS A 179 18.87 -6.20 30.21
CA LYS A 179 18.00 -7.40 30.30
C LYS A 179 16.49 -7.16 30.13
N ASN A 180 16.01 -5.92 30.31
CA ASN A 180 14.59 -5.56 30.25
C ASN A 180 14.22 -4.72 29.02
N LEU A 181 15.11 -4.67 28.01
CA LEU A 181 14.90 -3.94 26.77
C LEU A 181 13.67 -4.47 26.01
N VAL A 182 12.75 -3.58 25.66
CA VAL A 182 11.50 -3.88 24.96
C VAL A 182 11.59 -3.45 23.50
N VAL A 183 12.14 -2.27 23.24
CA VAL A 183 12.27 -1.69 21.88
C VAL A 183 13.73 -1.35 21.59
N LEU A 184 14.23 -1.80 20.45
CA LEU A 184 15.52 -1.43 19.90
C LEU A 184 15.32 -0.78 18.53
N LYS A 185 15.60 0.52 18.43
CA LYS A 185 15.62 1.27 17.17
C LYS A 185 17.05 1.69 16.85
N VAL A 186 17.56 1.29 15.69
CA VAL A 186 18.94 1.59 15.28
C VAL A 186 18.95 2.05 13.83
N HIS A 187 19.38 3.28 13.61
CA HIS A 187 19.46 3.91 12.29
C HIS A 187 20.88 4.41 12.04
N ASN A 188 21.38 4.16 10.83
CA ASN A 188 22.70 4.59 10.37
C ASN A 188 23.86 4.14 11.29
N VAL A 189 23.75 2.93 11.85
CA VAL A 189 24.86 2.30 12.57
C VAL A 189 25.47 1.20 11.71
N THR A 190 26.79 1.20 11.61
CA THR A 190 27.58 0.08 11.09
C THR A 190 28.34 -0.58 12.25
N SER A 191 28.71 -1.84 12.07
CA SER A 191 29.56 -2.56 13.02
C SER A 191 30.41 -3.57 12.27
N SER A 192 31.70 -3.62 12.61
CA SER A 192 32.64 -4.64 12.14
C SER A 192 32.71 -5.86 13.08
N LYS A 193 32.22 -5.74 14.33
CA LYS A 193 32.16 -6.82 15.32
C LYS A 193 30.87 -7.62 15.19
N SER A 194 30.90 -8.92 15.49
CA SER A 194 29.70 -9.77 15.52
C SER A 194 28.77 -9.42 16.69
N LEU A 195 27.48 -9.67 16.52
CA LEU A 195 26.50 -9.62 17.59
C LEU A 195 26.23 -11.04 18.09
N GLU A 196 26.55 -11.31 19.35
CA GLU A 196 26.42 -12.64 19.98
C GLU A 196 25.21 -12.74 20.90
N TYR A 197 24.64 -11.61 21.33
CA TYR A 197 23.53 -11.60 22.28
C TYR A 197 22.49 -10.53 21.97
N LEU A 198 21.22 -10.90 22.09
CA LEU A 198 20.07 -10.00 22.18
C LEU A 198 19.19 -10.41 23.37
N PRO A 199 18.58 -9.43 24.08
CA PRO A 199 17.81 -9.72 25.28
C PRO A 199 16.48 -10.38 24.94
N SER A 200 16.10 -11.43 25.67
CA SER A 200 14.84 -12.17 25.46
C SER A 200 13.57 -11.38 25.81
N SER A 201 13.74 -10.24 26.47
CA SER A 201 12.67 -9.27 26.74
C SER A 201 12.34 -8.39 25.53
N LEU A 202 13.12 -8.44 24.46
CA LEU A 202 12.90 -7.66 23.25
C LEU A 202 11.57 -8.04 22.59
N ARG A 203 10.85 -7.02 22.12
CA ARG A 203 9.55 -7.14 21.44
C ARG A 203 9.57 -6.50 20.05
N TRP A 204 10.25 -5.36 19.92
CA TRP A 204 10.41 -4.66 18.65
C TRP A 204 11.89 -4.44 18.37
N MET A 205 12.32 -4.82 17.17
CA MET A 205 13.66 -4.55 16.67
C MET A 205 13.55 -3.92 15.29
N ILE A 206 13.88 -2.64 15.21
CA ILE A 206 13.87 -1.83 13.99
C ILE A 206 15.32 -1.45 13.72
N TRP A 207 15.94 -2.14 12.76
CA TRP A 207 17.36 -1.97 12.45
C TRP A 207 17.61 -2.03 10.94
N PRO A 208 17.24 -0.96 10.20
CA PRO A 208 17.60 -0.84 8.79
C PRO A 208 19.10 -1.01 8.56
N LYS A 209 19.45 -1.67 7.45
CA LYS A 209 20.84 -2.00 7.08
C LYS A 209 21.56 -2.82 8.16
N PHE A 210 20.83 -3.72 8.83
CA PHE A 210 21.38 -4.61 9.85
C PHE A 210 22.66 -5.29 9.33
N PRO A 211 23.82 -5.02 9.97
CA PRO A 211 25.13 -5.28 9.36
C PRO A 211 25.59 -6.74 9.47
N PHE A 212 24.91 -7.56 10.26
CA PHE A 212 25.32 -8.95 10.52
C PHE A 212 24.69 -9.94 9.55
N SER A 213 25.41 -11.02 9.26
CA SER A 213 24.99 -12.07 8.32
C SER A 213 23.94 -13.03 8.89
N SER A 214 23.72 -13.02 10.21
CA SER A 214 22.72 -13.81 10.92
C SER A 214 22.32 -13.13 12.23
N LEU A 215 21.16 -13.52 12.77
CA LEU A 215 20.80 -13.20 14.15
C LEU A 215 21.58 -14.08 15.15
N PRO A 216 21.79 -13.61 16.39
CA PRO A 216 22.42 -14.42 17.44
C PRO A 216 21.63 -15.70 17.75
N SER A 217 22.33 -16.82 17.93
CA SER A 217 21.73 -18.15 18.14
C SER A 217 21.52 -18.54 19.60
N THR A 218 22.08 -17.78 20.55
CA THR A 218 22.27 -18.19 21.95
C THR A 218 21.01 -18.11 22.80
N TYR A 219 20.00 -17.32 22.40
CA TYR A 219 18.73 -17.23 23.12
C TYR A 219 17.56 -16.95 22.18
N SER A 220 16.50 -17.74 22.34
CA SER A 220 15.27 -17.61 21.57
C SER A 220 14.63 -16.23 21.82
N LEU A 221 14.41 -15.46 20.75
CA LEU A 221 13.63 -14.21 20.81
C LEU A 221 12.13 -14.52 20.91
N GLU A 222 11.75 -15.27 21.95
CA GLU A 222 10.42 -15.88 22.06
C GLU A 222 9.29 -14.87 22.00
N LYS A 223 9.53 -13.71 22.61
CA LYS A 223 8.52 -12.67 22.77
C LYS A 223 8.55 -11.63 21.64
N LEU A 224 9.45 -11.76 20.67
CA LEU A 224 9.56 -10.80 19.58
C LEU A 224 8.23 -10.71 18.84
N THR A 225 7.70 -9.49 18.73
CA THR A 225 6.44 -9.16 18.07
C THR A 225 6.69 -8.63 16.67
N GLU A 226 7.75 -7.84 16.50
CA GLU A 226 8.13 -7.29 15.21
C GLU A 226 9.65 -7.29 15.00
N LEU A 227 10.04 -7.71 13.80
CA LEU A 227 11.40 -7.65 13.30
C LEU A 227 11.42 -6.91 11.97
N SER A 228 11.93 -5.68 11.98
CA SER A 228 12.06 -4.84 10.80
C SER A 228 13.52 -4.49 10.55
N MET A 229 14.13 -5.16 9.58
CA MET A 229 15.54 -4.96 9.19
C MET A 229 15.64 -4.83 7.67
N PRO A 230 15.06 -3.77 7.08
CA PRO A 230 15.14 -3.54 5.65
C PRO A 230 16.59 -3.36 5.21
N SER A 231 16.95 -3.83 4.02
CA SER A 231 18.32 -3.82 3.48
C SER A 231 19.35 -4.55 4.35
N SER A 232 18.95 -5.61 5.05
CA SER A 232 19.83 -6.41 5.92
C SER A 232 20.89 -7.19 5.14
N PHE A 233 21.97 -7.51 5.83
CA PHE A 233 23.04 -8.38 5.33
C PHE A 233 22.82 -9.87 5.68
N ILE A 234 21.68 -10.20 6.28
CA ILE A 234 21.28 -11.58 6.59
C ILE A 234 21.21 -12.40 5.31
N LYS A 235 21.80 -13.60 5.38
CA LYS A 235 21.77 -14.59 4.28
C LYS A 235 20.67 -15.63 4.44
N HIS A 236 20.50 -16.14 5.65
CA HIS A 236 19.50 -17.16 5.98
C HIS A 236 18.68 -16.72 7.18
N PHE A 237 17.35 -16.84 7.10
CA PHE A 237 16.45 -16.44 8.17
C PHE A 237 15.47 -17.57 8.53
N GLY A 238 15.30 -17.87 9.82
CA GLY A 238 14.26 -18.80 10.31
C GLY A 238 14.73 -20.15 10.88
N ASN A 239 16.02 -20.50 10.83
CA ASN A 239 16.55 -21.81 11.25
C ASN A 239 16.50 -22.09 12.78
N GLY A 240 15.30 -22.20 13.38
CA GLY A 240 15.09 -22.62 14.78
C GLY A 240 15.64 -21.67 15.86
N TYR A 241 16.33 -20.60 15.47
CA TYR A 241 16.86 -19.56 16.36
C TYR A 241 15.76 -18.80 17.11
N LEU A 242 14.50 -18.98 16.71
CA LEU A 242 13.38 -18.20 17.17
C LEU A 242 12.14 -19.09 17.37
N ASN A 243 11.68 -19.20 18.62
CA ASN A 243 10.34 -19.69 18.95
C ASN A 243 9.35 -18.52 18.77
N CYS A 244 9.00 -18.23 17.51
CA CYS A 244 8.30 -17.01 17.07
C CYS A 244 6.79 -16.95 17.38
N LYS A 245 6.32 -17.53 18.48
CA LYS A 245 4.86 -17.56 18.77
C LYS A 245 4.24 -16.18 18.86
N TRP A 246 5.01 -15.14 19.21
CA TRP A 246 4.50 -13.78 19.34
C TRP A 246 4.75 -12.91 18.11
N LEU A 247 5.52 -13.41 17.14
CA LEU A 247 5.95 -12.64 15.98
C LEU A 247 4.76 -12.41 15.06
N LYS A 248 4.46 -11.13 14.81
CA LYS A 248 3.38 -10.68 13.93
C LYS A 248 3.91 -10.14 12.61
N ARG A 249 5.09 -9.50 12.61
CA ARG A 249 5.63 -8.86 11.41
C ARG A 249 7.11 -9.15 11.23
N ILE A 250 7.47 -9.54 10.01
CA ILE A 250 8.85 -9.63 9.53
C ILE A 250 8.96 -8.74 8.30
N ASN A 251 9.84 -7.75 8.36
CA ASN A 251 10.23 -6.94 7.21
C ASN A 251 11.73 -7.08 6.96
N LEU A 252 12.07 -7.71 5.83
CA LEU A 252 13.43 -7.90 5.34
C LEU A 252 13.57 -7.35 3.91
N ASN A 253 12.72 -6.42 3.49
CA ASN A 253 12.73 -5.92 2.11
C ASN A 253 14.10 -5.32 1.72
N TYR A 254 14.41 -5.29 0.43
CA TYR A 254 15.70 -4.83 -0.12
C TYR A 254 16.95 -5.55 0.42
N SER A 255 16.80 -6.70 1.10
CA SER A 255 17.96 -7.46 1.63
C SER A 255 18.69 -8.17 0.49
N LYS A 256 19.73 -7.52 -0.03
CA LYS A 256 20.48 -7.96 -1.23
C LYS A 256 21.24 -9.28 -1.06
N PHE A 257 21.39 -9.74 0.18
CA PHE A 257 22.13 -10.97 0.52
C PHE A 257 21.23 -12.10 1.00
N LEU A 258 19.93 -11.86 1.17
CA LEU A 258 19.00 -12.86 1.64
C LEU A 258 18.82 -13.94 0.57
N GLU A 259 19.17 -15.17 0.91
CA GLU A 259 19.14 -16.34 0.02
C GLU A 259 18.02 -17.32 0.41
N GLU A 260 17.70 -17.43 1.70
CA GLU A 260 16.71 -18.41 2.17
C GLU A 260 15.87 -17.91 3.35
N ILE A 261 14.57 -18.16 3.25
CA ILE A 261 13.64 -18.22 4.39
C ILE A 261 13.43 -19.70 4.75
N SER A 262 13.97 -20.09 5.89
CA SER A 262 13.87 -21.42 6.49
C SER A 262 12.52 -21.62 7.19
N ASP A 263 12.40 -22.67 8.01
CA ASP A 263 11.14 -23.05 8.64
C ASP A 263 10.57 -21.96 9.58
N LEU A 264 9.37 -21.45 9.27
CA LEU A 264 8.60 -20.53 10.11
C LEU A 264 7.38 -21.19 10.78
N SER A 265 7.34 -22.52 10.91
CA SER A 265 6.20 -23.26 11.48
C SER A 265 5.81 -22.83 12.91
N SER A 266 6.76 -22.29 13.69
CA SER A 266 6.54 -21.76 15.04
C SER A 266 5.90 -20.37 15.06
N ALA A 267 5.95 -19.62 13.95
CA ALA A 267 5.44 -18.26 13.80
C ALA A 267 3.93 -18.22 13.54
N ILE A 268 3.16 -18.94 14.35
CA ILE A 268 1.71 -19.15 14.17
C ILE A 268 0.86 -17.86 14.19
N ASN A 269 1.42 -16.77 14.73
CA ASN A 269 0.79 -15.46 14.82
C ASN A 269 1.32 -14.45 13.79
N LEU A 270 2.13 -14.89 12.81
CA LEU A 270 2.66 -14.01 11.77
C LEU A 270 1.51 -13.51 10.90
N GLU A 271 1.40 -12.19 10.80
CA GLU A 271 0.41 -11.43 10.04
C GLU A 271 1.02 -10.82 8.76
N GLU A 272 2.31 -10.45 8.79
CA GLU A 272 3.02 -9.87 7.63
C GLU A 272 4.42 -10.46 7.44
N LEU A 273 4.73 -10.85 6.21
CA LEU A 273 6.06 -11.23 5.75
C LEU A 273 6.42 -10.43 4.48
N ASN A 274 7.33 -9.47 4.62
CA ASN A 274 7.80 -8.63 3.52
C ASN A 274 9.24 -8.96 3.13
N LEU A 275 9.38 -9.53 1.94
CA LEU A 275 10.62 -9.95 1.27
C LEU A 275 10.75 -9.29 -0.11
N SER A 276 10.10 -8.14 -0.30
CA SER A 276 10.17 -7.39 -1.56
C SER A 276 11.61 -6.95 -1.84
N GLU A 277 12.00 -6.92 -3.12
CA GLU A 277 13.32 -6.50 -3.58
C GLU A 277 14.51 -7.33 -3.03
N CYS A 278 14.25 -8.54 -2.52
CA CYS A 278 15.26 -9.52 -2.09
C CYS A 278 15.82 -10.31 -3.28
N LYS A 279 16.60 -9.66 -4.15
CA LYS A 279 17.04 -10.22 -5.44
C LYS A 279 17.80 -11.56 -5.33
N LYS A 280 18.50 -11.85 -4.23
CA LYS A 280 19.21 -13.12 -4.07
C LYS A 280 18.36 -14.24 -3.48
N LEU A 281 17.10 -14.01 -3.17
CA LEU A 281 16.26 -15.01 -2.52
C LEU A 281 16.08 -16.21 -3.45
N VAL A 282 16.51 -17.40 -3.02
CA VAL A 282 16.49 -18.65 -3.79
C VAL A 282 15.39 -19.60 -3.27
N ARG A 283 15.10 -19.55 -1.97
CA ARG A 283 14.22 -20.52 -1.30
C ARG A 283 13.32 -19.87 -0.25
N VAL A 284 12.04 -20.24 -0.25
CA VAL A 284 11.10 -19.99 0.84
C VAL A 284 10.52 -21.34 1.28
N HIS A 285 10.67 -21.67 2.56
CA HIS A 285 10.25 -22.95 3.12
C HIS A 285 8.73 -23.16 3.08
N GLU A 286 8.29 -24.40 2.85
CA GLU A 286 6.86 -24.79 2.71
C GLU A 286 5.98 -24.40 3.91
N SER A 287 6.54 -24.30 5.11
CA SER A 287 5.78 -23.90 6.30
C SER A 287 5.21 -22.49 6.20
N VAL A 288 5.82 -21.60 5.41
CA VAL A 288 5.26 -20.27 5.11
C VAL A 288 3.89 -20.40 4.46
N GLY A 289 3.67 -21.42 3.62
CA GLY A 289 2.39 -21.70 2.95
C GLY A 289 1.27 -22.17 3.89
N SER A 290 1.57 -22.46 5.16
CA SER A 290 0.58 -22.93 6.16
C SER A 290 0.36 -21.94 7.32
N LEU A 291 0.86 -20.72 7.21
CA LEU A 291 0.72 -19.68 8.24
C LEU A 291 -0.71 -19.10 8.25
N GLY A 292 -1.57 -19.66 9.09
CA GLY A 292 -3.00 -19.35 9.09
C GLY A 292 -3.37 -17.90 9.47
N LYS A 293 -2.48 -17.10 10.05
CA LYS A 293 -2.75 -15.68 10.37
C LYS A 293 -2.11 -14.70 9.39
N LEU A 294 -1.33 -15.20 8.43
CA LEU A 294 -0.60 -14.38 7.48
C LEU A 294 -1.61 -13.65 6.59
N ALA A 295 -1.66 -12.32 6.71
CA ALA A 295 -2.55 -11.43 5.97
C ALA A 295 -1.84 -10.82 4.75
N LYS A 296 -0.53 -10.63 4.82
CA LYS A 296 0.27 -10.04 3.73
C LYS A 296 1.57 -10.80 3.51
N LEU A 297 1.79 -11.22 2.26
CA LEU A 297 3.01 -11.84 1.79
C LEU A 297 3.50 -11.13 0.54
N GLU A 298 4.66 -10.49 0.62
CA GLU A 298 5.31 -9.86 -0.53
C GLU A 298 6.70 -10.47 -0.71
N LEU A 299 7.05 -10.90 -1.91
CA LEU A 299 8.39 -11.38 -2.23
C LEU A 299 8.85 -10.96 -3.61
N SER A 300 10.15 -10.74 -3.72
CA SER A 300 10.83 -10.62 -5.01
C SER A 300 12.05 -11.53 -5.03
N SER A 301 12.39 -12.04 -6.21
CA SER A 301 13.58 -12.88 -6.41
C SER A 301 14.20 -12.56 -7.77
N HIS A 302 15.43 -13.00 -8.00
CA HIS A 302 16.05 -12.91 -9.32
C HIS A 302 15.41 -13.92 -10.29
N PRO A 303 15.21 -13.54 -11.58
CA PRO A 303 14.58 -14.41 -12.59
C PRO A 303 15.27 -15.75 -12.83
N ASN A 304 16.55 -15.88 -12.45
CA ASN A 304 17.31 -17.13 -12.61
C ASN A 304 17.63 -17.84 -11.28
N GLY A 305 17.21 -17.28 -10.15
CA GLY A 305 17.65 -17.72 -8.81
C GLY A 305 16.61 -18.46 -7.99
N PHE A 306 15.31 -18.25 -8.24
CA PHE A 306 14.27 -18.85 -7.38
C PHE A 306 14.06 -20.34 -7.69
N THR A 307 14.23 -21.20 -6.67
CA THR A 307 14.16 -22.66 -6.81
C THR A 307 13.01 -23.28 -6.01
N GLN A 308 12.59 -22.64 -4.91
CA GLN A 308 11.56 -23.20 -4.04
C GLN A 308 10.62 -22.11 -3.51
N PHE A 309 9.33 -22.31 -3.76
CA PHE A 309 8.21 -21.57 -3.18
C PHE A 309 7.20 -22.58 -2.62
N PRO A 310 6.46 -22.26 -1.54
CA PRO A 310 5.42 -23.13 -1.02
C PRO A 310 4.42 -23.53 -2.11
N SER A 311 4.40 -24.82 -2.44
CA SER A 311 3.59 -25.38 -3.52
C SER A 311 2.09 -25.38 -3.19
N ASN A 312 1.74 -25.53 -1.90
CA ASN A 312 0.37 -25.57 -1.41
C ASN A 312 0.13 -24.45 -0.40
N LEU A 313 -0.65 -23.45 -0.80
CA LEU A 313 -1.01 -22.32 0.05
C LEU A 313 -2.32 -22.62 0.79
N LYS A 314 -2.24 -22.69 2.11
CA LYS A 314 -3.34 -22.84 3.08
C LYS A 314 -3.40 -21.64 4.01
N LEU A 315 -3.41 -20.45 3.41
CA LEU A 315 -3.28 -19.18 4.12
C LEU A 315 -4.65 -18.54 4.34
N LYS A 316 -5.42 -19.08 5.29
CA LYS A 316 -6.84 -18.70 5.55
C LYS A 316 -7.07 -17.19 5.72
N SER A 317 -6.09 -16.44 6.21
CA SER A 317 -6.20 -14.99 6.47
C SER A 317 -5.55 -14.12 5.40
N LEU A 318 -4.94 -14.68 4.36
CA LEU A 318 -4.16 -13.92 3.38
C LEU A 318 -5.07 -13.00 2.58
N GLN A 319 -4.81 -11.70 2.65
CA GLN A 319 -5.52 -10.65 1.91
C GLN A 319 -4.72 -10.18 0.71
N LYS A 320 -3.39 -10.17 0.80
CA LYS A 320 -2.49 -9.67 -0.24
C LYS A 320 -1.31 -10.61 -0.48
N LEU A 321 -1.15 -11.05 -1.73
CA LEU A 321 0.01 -11.80 -2.21
C LEU A 321 0.67 -11.07 -3.36
N VAL A 322 1.94 -10.69 -3.21
CA VAL A 322 2.74 -10.04 -4.25
C VAL A 322 4.00 -10.86 -4.54
N MET A 323 4.21 -11.17 -5.81
CA MET A 323 5.37 -11.87 -6.34
C MET A 323 5.95 -11.07 -7.50
N TYR A 324 7.22 -10.71 -7.43
CA TYR A 324 7.90 -9.93 -8.46
C TYR A 324 9.20 -10.63 -8.91
N GLU A 325 9.40 -10.78 -10.22
CA GLU A 325 10.58 -11.40 -10.84
C GLU A 325 10.89 -12.84 -10.40
N CYS A 326 9.92 -13.54 -9.79
CA CYS A 326 10.10 -14.91 -9.32
C CYS A 326 10.07 -15.95 -10.46
N ARG A 327 10.96 -16.94 -10.44
CA ARG A 327 10.90 -18.10 -11.36
C ARG A 327 10.23 -19.28 -10.68
N ILE A 328 9.06 -19.67 -11.20
CA ILE A 328 8.21 -20.72 -10.62
C ILE A 328 7.92 -21.76 -11.70
N VAL A 329 8.82 -22.73 -11.84
CA VAL A 329 8.81 -23.69 -12.97
C VAL A 329 8.12 -25.01 -12.61
N GLU A 330 8.36 -25.53 -11.40
CA GLU A 330 7.92 -26.89 -11.00
C GLU A 330 6.79 -26.90 -9.96
N SER A 331 6.67 -25.85 -9.14
CA SER A 331 5.70 -25.74 -8.03
C SER A 331 4.91 -24.42 -8.09
N TYR A 332 4.01 -24.29 -9.07
CA TYR A 332 3.09 -23.15 -9.10
C TYR A 332 2.16 -23.19 -7.86
N PRO A 333 1.81 -22.03 -7.29
CA PRO A 333 1.04 -22.00 -6.04
C PRO A 333 -0.37 -22.57 -6.26
N HIS A 334 -0.66 -23.68 -5.60
CA HIS A 334 -2.02 -24.18 -5.45
C HIS A 334 -2.70 -23.43 -4.30
N PHE A 335 -3.74 -22.68 -4.64
CA PHE A 335 -4.59 -22.02 -3.65
C PHE A 335 -5.61 -23.01 -3.08
N SER A 336 -5.66 -23.15 -1.75
CA SER A 336 -6.66 -23.98 -1.09
C SER A 336 -8.03 -23.29 -1.00
N GLU A 337 -9.09 -24.08 -0.76
CA GLU A 337 -10.45 -23.56 -0.53
C GLU A 337 -10.53 -22.60 0.68
N GLU A 338 -9.61 -22.70 1.65
CA GLU A 338 -9.58 -21.80 2.81
C GLU A 338 -9.23 -20.36 2.42
N MET A 339 -8.62 -20.15 1.25
CA MET A 339 -8.25 -18.83 0.73
C MET A 339 -9.35 -18.18 -0.11
N LYS A 340 -10.43 -18.92 -0.39
CA LYS A 340 -11.49 -18.55 -1.34
C LYS A 340 -12.04 -17.14 -1.15
N SER A 341 -12.31 -16.73 0.09
CA SER A 341 -12.93 -15.43 0.41
C SER A 341 -11.95 -14.38 0.98
N SER A 342 -10.78 -14.80 1.44
CA SER A 342 -9.83 -13.93 2.14
C SER A 342 -8.92 -13.16 1.20
N LEU A 343 -8.40 -13.79 0.14
CA LEU A 343 -7.47 -13.13 -0.79
C LEU A 343 -8.20 -12.05 -1.59
N LYS A 344 -7.75 -10.80 -1.44
CA LYS A 344 -8.31 -9.62 -2.13
C LYS A 344 -7.43 -9.15 -3.28
N GLU A 345 -6.12 -9.30 -3.14
CA GLU A 345 -5.11 -8.85 -4.09
C GLU A 345 -4.09 -9.95 -4.39
N LEU A 346 -3.94 -10.28 -5.67
CA LEU A 346 -2.91 -11.18 -6.19
C LEU A 346 -2.11 -10.47 -7.27
N ARG A 347 -0.80 -10.33 -7.05
CA ARG A 347 0.15 -9.77 -8.01
C ARG A 347 1.25 -10.76 -8.34
N ILE A 348 1.38 -11.09 -9.61
CA ILE A 348 2.45 -11.93 -10.17
C ILE A 348 3.03 -11.13 -11.35
N GLN A 349 4.16 -10.48 -11.12
CA GLN A 349 4.73 -9.52 -12.05
C GLN A 349 6.13 -9.94 -12.49
N SER A 350 6.39 -9.91 -13.80
CA SER A 350 7.69 -10.28 -14.37
C SER A 350 8.18 -11.69 -13.96
N CYS A 351 7.27 -12.56 -13.52
CA CYS A 351 7.61 -13.91 -13.06
C CYS A 351 7.72 -14.90 -14.23
N SER A 352 8.72 -15.78 -14.19
CA SER A 352 8.84 -16.93 -15.10
C SER A 352 7.95 -18.07 -14.61
N VAL A 353 6.64 -17.94 -14.85
CA VAL A 353 5.61 -18.94 -14.53
C VAL A 353 5.18 -19.64 -15.82
N THR A 354 5.28 -20.97 -15.87
CA THR A 354 4.91 -21.73 -17.09
C THR A 354 3.43 -22.09 -17.14
N LYS A 355 2.77 -22.23 -15.97
CA LYS A 355 1.37 -22.60 -15.79
C LYS A 355 0.77 -21.87 -14.60
N LEU A 356 -0.51 -21.49 -14.68
CA LEU A 356 -1.30 -21.00 -13.56
C LEU A 356 -2.13 -22.14 -12.96
N SER A 357 -2.34 -22.13 -11.64
CA SER A 357 -3.23 -23.10 -10.98
C SER A 357 -4.68 -22.89 -11.45
N PRO A 358 -5.41 -23.95 -11.83
CA PRO A 358 -6.86 -23.85 -12.09
C PRO A 358 -7.64 -23.35 -10.87
N THR A 359 -7.12 -23.56 -9.65
CA THR A 359 -7.78 -23.13 -8.41
C THR A 359 -7.83 -21.62 -8.22
N ILE A 360 -7.13 -20.84 -9.06
CA ILE A 360 -7.26 -19.38 -9.04
C ILE A 360 -8.72 -18.94 -9.25
N GLY A 361 -9.47 -19.63 -10.12
CA GLY A 361 -10.89 -19.37 -10.38
C GLY A 361 -11.80 -19.57 -9.17
N ASN A 362 -11.35 -20.31 -8.14
CA ASN A 362 -12.11 -20.53 -6.92
C ASN A 362 -12.00 -19.36 -5.93
N LEU A 363 -11.13 -18.37 -6.19
CA LEU A 363 -10.88 -17.23 -5.30
C LEU A 363 -11.97 -16.15 -5.43
N THR A 364 -13.20 -16.46 -5.00
CA THR A 364 -14.36 -15.57 -5.12
C THR A 364 -14.20 -14.24 -4.37
N GLY A 365 -13.29 -14.15 -3.40
CA GLY A 365 -12.96 -12.93 -2.68
C GLY A 365 -11.97 -12.00 -3.41
N LEU A 366 -11.33 -12.47 -4.48
CA LEU A 366 -10.27 -11.75 -5.19
C LEU A 366 -10.87 -10.57 -5.96
N GLN A 367 -10.41 -9.36 -5.66
CA GLN A 367 -10.87 -8.13 -6.29
C GLN A 367 -9.87 -7.64 -7.34
N HIS A 368 -8.58 -7.80 -7.07
CA HIS A 368 -7.55 -7.27 -7.94
C HIS A 368 -6.54 -8.36 -8.33
N LEU A 369 -6.37 -8.55 -9.64
CA LEU A 369 -5.51 -9.56 -10.24
C LEU A 369 -4.50 -8.93 -11.20
N TRP A 370 -3.23 -8.95 -10.84
CA TRP A 370 -2.14 -8.60 -11.75
C TRP A 370 -1.35 -9.85 -12.10
N ILE A 371 -1.32 -10.18 -13.38
CA ILE A 371 -0.44 -11.20 -13.95
C ILE A 371 0.23 -10.54 -15.15
N ASP A 372 1.20 -9.67 -14.91
CA ASP A 372 1.86 -8.91 -15.98
C ASP A 372 3.33 -9.31 -16.19
N VAL A 373 3.78 -9.21 -17.44
CA VAL A 373 5.14 -9.48 -17.90
C VAL A 373 5.61 -10.94 -17.65
N CYS A 374 4.68 -11.88 -17.42
CA CYS A 374 4.98 -13.33 -17.36
C CYS A 374 5.13 -13.95 -18.76
N LYS A 375 6.31 -13.73 -19.38
CA LYS A 375 6.58 -14.11 -20.78
C LYS A 375 6.61 -15.61 -21.03
N GLU A 376 6.91 -16.42 -20.02
CA GLU A 376 7.00 -17.89 -20.09
C GLU A 376 5.65 -18.58 -19.90
N LEU A 377 4.60 -17.83 -19.54
CA LEU A 377 3.26 -18.37 -19.43
C LEU A 377 2.75 -18.71 -20.82
N THR A 378 2.82 -19.99 -21.18
CA THR A 378 2.54 -20.53 -22.54
C THR A 378 1.25 -21.33 -22.60
N THR A 379 0.74 -21.78 -21.46
CA THR A 379 -0.51 -22.53 -21.37
C THR A 379 -1.33 -22.07 -20.18
N LEU A 380 -2.62 -21.85 -20.43
CA LEU A 380 -3.60 -21.65 -19.37
C LEU A 380 -4.35 -22.97 -19.16
N PRO A 381 -4.81 -23.27 -17.93
CA PRO A 381 -5.76 -24.34 -17.73
C PRO A 381 -6.95 -24.18 -18.70
N LYS A 382 -7.39 -25.27 -19.34
CA LYS A 382 -8.58 -25.25 -20.20
C LYS A 382 -9.85 -24.75 -19.46
N ILE A 383 -9.82 -24.79 -18.13
CA ILE A 383 -10.91 -24.40 -17.22
C ILE A 383 -10.48 -23.16 -16.41
N LEU A 384 -9.58 -22.32 -16.92
CA LEU A 384 -9.21 -21.08 -16.23
C LEU A 384 -10.39 -20.12 -16.28
N LYS A 385 -11.20 -20.10 -15.21
CA LYS A 385 -12.21 -19.08 -14.99
C LYS A 385 -11.57 -17.91 -14.25
N VAL A 386 -11.80 -16.69 -14.75
CA VAL A 386 -11.49 -15.49 -13.97
C VAL A 386 -12.43 -15.50 -12.76
N PRO A 387 -11.93 -15.28 -11.53
CA PRO A 387 -12.82 -15.30 -10.36
C PRO A 387 -13.89 -14.22 -10.47
N GLU A 388 -15.13 -14.57 -10.09
CA GLU A 388 -16.31 -13.69 -10.24
C GLU A 388 -16.16 -12.34 -9.51
N GLY A 389 -15.39 -12.30 -8.42
CA GLY A 389 -15.15 -11.09 -7.63
C GLY A 389 -14.15 -10.09 -8.23
N VAL A 390 -13.46 -10.44 -9.33
CA VAL A 390 -12.40 -9.60 -9.88
C VAL A 390 -13.01 -8.35 -10.52
N ILE A 391 -12.62 -7.19 -10.01
CA ILE A 391 -12.97 -5.86 -10.53
C ILE A 391 -11.84 -5.26 -11.36
N TYR A 392 -10.59 -5.64 -11.09
CA TYR A 392 -9.44 -5.16 -11.86
C TYR A 392 -8.56 -6.33 -12.24
N MET A 393 -8.26 -6.45 -13.54
CA MET A 393 -7.32 -7.42 -14.07
C MET A 393 -6.29 -6.74 -14.98
N ASN A 394 -5.01 -6.97 -14.72
CA ASN A 394 -3.94 -6.60 -15.62
C ASN A 394 -3.21 -7.86 -16.07
N ALA A 395 -3.21 -8.13 -17.37
CA ALA A 395 -2.52 -9.26 -17.98
C ALA A 395 -1.49 -8.84 -19.03
N GLN A 396 -0.94 -7.62 -18.90
CA GLN A 396 0.05 -7.08 -19.83
C GLN A 396 1.23 -8.04 -20.02
N GLY A 397 1.82 -8.11 -21.22
CA GLY A 397 3.04 -8.88 -21.47
C GLY A 397 2.89 -10.40 -21.36
N CYS A 398 1.72 -10.91 -20.97
CA CYS A 398 1.43 -12.34 -20.84
C CYS A 398 0.79 -12.89 -22.12
N ARG A 399 1.60 -13.49 -22.99
CA ARG A 399 1.16 -13.96 -24.32
C ARG A 399 0.00 -14.97 -24.27
N SER A 400 -0.08 -15.82 -23.25
CA SER A 400 -1.19 -16.77 -23.15
C SER A 400 -2.48 -16.15 -22.64
N LEU A 401 -2.40 -15.13 -21.78
CA LEU A 401 -3.56 -14.34 -21.35
C LEU A 401 -3.98 -13.30 -22.41
N ALA A 402 -3.09 -12.96 -23.35
CA ALA A 402 -3.45 -12.17 -24.54
C ALA A 402 -4.36 -12.96 -25.50
N ARG A 403 -4.28 -14.29 -25.49
CA ARG A 403 -5.16 -15.20 -26.25
C ARG A 403 -6.40 -15.61 -25.45
N PHE A 404 -6.90 -14.74 -24.58
CA PHE A 404 -8.01 -15.03 -23.67
C PHE A 404 -9.39 -14.50 -24.15
N PRO A 405 -9.84 -14.65 -25.40
CA PRO A 405 -11.13 -14.08 -25.81
C PRO A 405 -12.36 -14.91 -25.40
N ASP A 406 -12.21 -16.20 -25.08
CA ASP A 406 -13.38 -17.10 -24.90
C ASP A 406 -14.13 -16.88 -23.57
N ASN A 407 -13.43 -16.43 -22.52
CA ASN A 407 -14.03 -16.19 -21.20
C ASN A 407 -14.21 -14.68 -20.87
N ILE A 408 -13.83 -13.76 -21.76
CA ILE A 408 -14.06 -12.31 -21.55
C ILE A 408 -15.56 -12.02 -21.53
N ALA A 409 -16.36 -12.72 -22.33
CA ALA A 409 -17.81 -12.61 -22.29
C ALA A 409 -18.36 -12.98 -20.89
N GLU A 410 -17.84 -14.02 -20.24
CA GLU A 410 -18.20 -14.37 -18.85
C GLU A 410 -17.76 -13.28 -17.85
N PHE A 411 -16.55 -12.74 -18.00
CA PHE A 411 -16.03 -11.63 -17.16
C PHE A 411 -16.95 -10.39 -17.22
N ILE A 412 -17.46 -10.07 -18.40
CA ILE A 412 -18.37 -8.95 -18.67
C ILE A 412 -19.81 -9.26 -18.22
N SER A 413 -20.25 -10.52 -18.32
CA SER A 413 -21.64 -10.94 -18.06
C SER A 413 -21.93 -11.29 -16.58
N CYS A 414 -20.92 -11.33 -15.71
CA CYS A 414 -21.13 -11.67 -14.30
C CYS A 414 -21.93 -10.57 -13.57
N ASP A 415 -23.15 -10.93 -13.16
CA ASP A 415 -24.04 -10.26 -12.20
C ASP A 415 -23.44 -10.27 -10.78
N SER A 416 -22.29 -9.63 -10.58
CA SER A 416 -21.84 -9.37 -9.22
C SER A 416 -22.56 -8.12 -8.72
N GLU A 417 -23.46 -8.27 -7.74
CA GLU A 417 -23.96 -7.16 -6.93
C GLU A 417 -22.76 -6.38 -6.39
N TYR A 418 -22.46 -5.25 -7.03
CA TYR A 418 -21.29 -4.42 -6.72
C TYR A 418 -21.34 -4.00 -5.24
N ALA A 419 -20.26 -4.21 -4.50
CA ALA A 419 -19.98 -3.47 -3.28
C ALA A 419 -19.08 -2.29 -3.68
N ASP A 420 -19.50 -1.05 -3.37
CA ASP A 420 -18.71 0.19 -3.48
C ASP A 420 -18.52 0.87 -4.85
N GLY A 421 -19.46 0.79 -5.80
CA GLY A 421 -19.46 1.71 -6.97
C GLY A 421 -18.21 1.65 -7.87
N LYS A 422 -17.63 0.45 -8.06
CA LYS A 422 -16.40 0.24 -8.84
C LYS A 422 -16.73 -0.38 -10.20
N TYR A 423 -16.27 0.19 -11.31
CA TYR A 423 -16.36 -0.44 -12.65
C TYR A 423 -15.34 -1.58 -12.81
N LYS A 424 -15.59 -2.54 -13.72
CA LYS A 424 -14.58 -3.59 -14.02
C LYS A 424 -13.60 -3.11 -15.09
N GLN A 425 -12.34 -3.46 -14.94
CA GLN A 425 -11.29 -3.07 -15.88
C GLN A 425 -10.38 -4.24 -16.23
N LEU A 426 -10.03 -4.35 -17.51
CA LEU A 426 -9.09 -5.33 -18.03
C LEU A 426 -8.07 -4.68 -18.97
N ILE A 427 -6.78 -4.90 -18.71
CA ILE A 427 -5.67 -4.44 -19.57
C ILE A 427 -4.97 -5.66 -20.19
N LEU A 428 -4.91 -5.71 -21.52
CA LEU A 428 -4.22 -6.74 -22.31
C LEU A 428 -3.11 -6.12 -23.18
N MET A 429 -2.08 -6.90 -23.53
CA MET A 429 -0.98 -6.50 -24.43
C MET A 429 -0.63 -7.58 -25.44
N ASN A 430 0.05 -7.16 -26.53
CA ASN A 430 0.54 -7.96 -27.66
C ASN A 430 -0.55 -8.35 -28.67
N ASN A 431 -0.95 -7.39 -29.50
CA ASN A 431 -1.76 -7.59 -30.72
C ASN A 431 -3.10 -8.30 -30.47
N CYS A 432 -3.74 -8.07 -29.33
CA CYS A 432 -5.14 -8.47 -29.16
C CYS A 432 -6.00 -7.56 -30.04
N ASP A 433 -6.62 -8.14 -31.06
CA ASP A 433 -7.64 -7.43 -31.81
C ASP A 433 -8.92 -7.30 -30.97
N ILE A 434 -9.73 -6.30 -31.31
CA ILE A 434 -11.04 -6.11 -30.68
C ILE A 434 -11.88 -7.37 -30.97
N PRO A 435 -12.37 -8.10 -29.94
CA PRO A 435 -13.05 -9.37 -30.14
C PRO A 435 -14.23 -9.27 -31.12
N GLU A 436 -14.48 -10.34 -31.87
CA GLU A 436 -15.52 -10.33 -32.90
C GLU A 436 -16.94 -10.08 -32.39
N TRP A 437 -17.21 -10.45 -31.14
CA TRP A 437 -18.52 -10.27 -30.50
C TRP A 437 -18.81 -8.81 -30.07
N PHE A 438 -17.87 -7.86 -30.25
CA PHE A 438 -18.20 -6.44 -30.11
C PHE A 438 -19.15 -5.97 -31.21
N HIS A 439 -20.35 -5.53 -30.81
CA HIS A 439 -21.42 -5.15 -31.74
C HIS A 439 -21.08 -3.90 -32.57
N PHE A 440 -20.44 -2.92 -31.93
CA PHE A 440 -20.03 -1.68 -32.58
C PHE A 440 -18.50 -1.63 -32.60
N LYS A 441 -17.90 -1.36 -33.76
CA LYS A 441 -16.46 -1.21 -33.94
C LYS A 441 -16.17 0.01 -34.81
N SER A 442 -15.07 0.69 -34.55
CA SER A 442 -14.63 1.87 -35.28
C SER A 442 -13.11 1.91 -35.35
N THR A 443 -12.55 2.49 -36.42
CA THR A 443 -11.11 2.80 -36.50
C THR A 443 -10.78 4.15 -35.88
N ASN A 444 -11.79 4.96 -35.54
CA ASN A 444 -11.62 6.25 -34.88
C ASN A 444 -11.42 6.06 -33.37
N ASN A 445 -11.33 7.18 -32.64
CA ASN A 445 -11.27 7.22 -31.19
C ASN A 445 -12.65 7.25 -30.51
N SER A 446 -13.74 7.22 -31.27
CA SER A 446 -15.09 7.25 -30.73
C SER A 446 -16.07 6.32 -31.46
N ILE A 447 -17.10 5.91 -30.73
CA ILE A 447 -18.23 5.14 -31.22
C ILE A 447 -19.51 5.81 -30.75
N THR A 448 -20.35 6.19 -31.71
CA THR A 448 -21.71 6.63 -31.46
C THR A 448 -22.66 5.51 -31.87
N PHE A 449 -23.55 5.10 -30.96
CA PHE A 449 -24.52 4.04 -31.22
C PHE A 449 -25.91 4.44 -30.70
N PRO A 450 -26.98 4.03 -31.40
CA PRO A 450 -28.35 4.39 -31.02
C PRO A 450 -28.81 3.59 -29.80
N THR A 451 -29.63 4.21 -28.94
CA THR A 451 -30.30 3.55 -27.81
C THR A 451 -31.53 2.75 -28.22
N THR A 452 -31.85 2.64 -29.51
CA THR A 452 -33.11 2.01 -29.97
C THR A 452 -33.03 0.49 -29.88
N PHE A 453 -33.16 -0.02 -28.67
CA PHE A 453 -33.74 -1.33 -28.40
C PHE A 453 -35.22 -1.07 -28.08
N ASN A 454 -36.03 -0.84 -29.11
CA ASN A 454 -37.42 -0.40 -28.99
C ASN A 454 -38.34 -1.54 -28.50
N TYR A 455 -38.16 -1.97 -27.25
CA TYR A 455 -39.09 -2.83 -26.53
C TYR A 455 -39.40 -2.21 -25.16
N PRO A 456 -40.68 -1.91 -24.85
CA PRO A 456 -41.05 -1.43 -23.53
C PRO A 456 -40.72 -2.49 -22.49
N GLY A 457 -39.71 -2.21 -21.64
CA GLY A 457 -39.26 -3.09 -20.56
C GLY A 457 -37.76 -3.35 -20.50
N TRP A 458 -37.01 -3.12 -21.58
CA TRP A 458 -35.57 -3.44 -21.64
C TRP A 458 -34.71 -2.40 -20.90
N LYS A 459 -33.76 -2.86 -20.08
CA LYS A 459 -32.82 -2.04 -19.31
C LYS A 459 -31.39 -2.30 -19.77
N LEU A 460 -30.60 -1.22 -19.90
CA LEU A 460 -29.17 -1.31 -20.19
C LEU A 460 -28.47 -1.85 -18.94
N LYS A 461 -27.96 -3.09 -19.04
CA LYS A 461 -27.39 -3.81 -17.90
C LYS A 461 -25.87 -3.63 -17.81
N VAL A 462 -25.19 -3.71 -18.95
CA VAL A 462 -23.73 -3.59 -19.04
C VAL A 462 -23.36 -2.83 -20.31
N LEU A 463 -22.42 -1.88 -20.17
CA LEU A 463 -21.72 -1.26 -21.29
C LEU A 463 -20.24 -1.63 -21.21
N ALA A 464 -19.78 -2.44 -22.15
CA ALA A 464 -18.37 -2.80 -22.28
C ALA A 464 -17.74 -1.99 -23.42
N ALA A 465 -16.74 -1.20 -23.07
CA ALA A 465 -15.97 -0.35 -23.98
C ALA A 465 -14.55 -0.91 -24.12
N CYS A 466 -14.02 -0.92 -25.33
CA CYS A 466 -12.69 -1.43 -25.65
C CYS A 466 -11.96 -0.48 -26.60
N VAL A 467 -10.66 -0.31 -26.41
CA VAL A 467 -9.81 0.45 -27.32
C VAL A 467 -8.47 -0.23 -27.52
N LYS A 468 -8.04 -0.30 -28.78
CA LYS A 468 -6.72 -0.77 -29.18
C LYS A 468 -5.83 0.45 -29.43
N VAL A 469 -4.73 0.56 -28.71
CA VAL A 469 -3.77 1.66 -28.85
C VAL A 469 -2.37 1.14 -29.15
N GLN A 470 -1.59 1.92 -29.89
CA GLN A 470 -0.17 1.72 -30.10
C GLN A 470 0.58 2.88 -29.46
N VAL A 471 1.47 2.56 -28.53
CA VAL A 471 2.33 3.54 -27.85
C VAL A 471 3.72 3.43 -28.44
N HIS A 472 4.25 4.56 -28.88
CA HIS A 472 5.61 4.73 -29.32
C HIS A 472 6.31 5.70 -28.39
N ASP A 473 7.27 5.21 -27.62
CA ASP A 473 8.12 6.02 -26.76
C ASP A 473 9.59 5.88 -27.17
N PRO A 474 10.26 6.96 -27.61
CA PRO A 474 11.66 6.93 -28.01
C PRO A 474 12.64 6.91 -26.81
N VAL A 475 12.19 7.25 -25.60
CA VAL A 475 13.04 7.26 -24.40
C VAL A 475 12.81 5.96 -23.63
N ASN A 476 13.79 5.05 -23.64
CA ASN A 476 13.78 3.80 -22.84
C ASN A 476 13.96 4.06 -21.33
N GLY A 477 13.18 4.99 -20.76
CA GLY A 477 13.18 5.35 -19.34
C GLY A 477 11.95 4.77 -18.64
N TYR A 478 12.19 4.13 -17.50
CA TYR A 478 11.15 3.48 -16.72
C TYR A 478 10.05 4.46 -16.23
N HIS A 479 8.79 4.21 -16.64
CA HIS A 479 7.66 3.81 -15.77
C HIS A 479 6.27 4.28 -16.26
N ARG A 480 6.13 5.23 -17.20
CA ARG A 480 4.79 5.66 -17.70
C ARG A 480 4.82 6.24 -19.13
N GLY A 481 4.03 5.67 -20.05
CA GLY A 481 3.91 6.17 -21.43
C GLY A 481 2.81 7.21 -21.61
N GLY A 482 1.77 7.15 -20.79
CA GLY A 482 0.65 8.07 -20.80
C GLY A 482 -0.59 7.46 -20.17
N ASP A 483 -1.63 8.27 -20.09
CA ASP A 483 -2.94 7.85 -19.62
C ASP A 483 -3.90 7.72 -20.81
N LEU A 484 -4.91 6.86 -20.67
CA LEU A 484 -6.02 6.78 -21.59
C LEU A 484 -7.30 7.08 -20.81
N GLU A 485 -8.05 8.06 -21.28
CA GLU A 485 -9.33 8.40 -20.72
C GLU A 485 -10.44 7.83 -21.59
N CYS A 486 -11.45 7.26 -20.93
CA CYS A 486 -12.70 6.87 -21.55
C CYS A 486 -13.80 7.79 -20.98
N GLU A 487 -14.57 8.38 -21.88
CA GLU A 487 -15.69 9.24 -21.56
C GLU A 487 -16.94 8.71 -22.24
N VAL A 488 -18.06 8.75 -21.52
CA VAL A 488 -19.36 8.36 -22.04
C VAL A 488 -20.26 9.57 -22.04
N PHE A 489 -20.81 9.87 -23.22
CA PHE A 489 -21.72 10.96 -23.44
C PHE A 489 -23.11 10.44 -23.78
N PHE A 490 -24.13 11.12 -23.26
CA PHE A 490 -25.52 10.95 -23.68
C PHE A 490 -26.04 12.28 -24.19
N LYS A 491 -26.42 12.35 -25.48
CA LYS A 491 -26.83 13.62 -26.12
C LYS A 491 -25.82 14.75 -25.90
N ASP A 492 -24.54 14.43 -26.09
CA ASP A 492 -23.41 15.37 -25.91
C ASP A 492 -23.18 15.86 -24.46
N ILE A 493 -23.92 15.33 -23.48
CA ILE A 493 -23.69 15.55 -22.06
C ILE A 493 -22.76 14.45 -21.55
N LEU A 494 -21.63 14.82 -20.95
CA LEU A 494 -20.74 13.89 -20.27
C LEU A 494 -21.48 13.28 -19.07
N VAL A 495 -21.71 11.96 -19.09
CA VAL A 495 -22.40 11.25 -18.01
C VAL A 495 -21.46 10.37 -17.18
N TRP A 496 -20.26 10.10 -17.71
CA TRP A 496 -19.22 9.36 -17.00
C TRP A 496 -17.86 9.64 -17.61
N SER A 497 -16.86 9.88 -16.76
CA SER A 497 -15.46 9.89 -17.16
C SER A 497 -14.65 8.95 -16.27
N SER A 498 -13.75 8.20 -16.88
CA SER A 498 -12.73 7.45 -16.14
C SER A 498 -11.78 8.37 -15.35
N GLY A 499 -11.74 9.68 -15.67
CA GLY A 499 -10.81 10.65 -15.10
C GLY A 499 -11.18 11.17 -13.71
N ASP A 500 -12.46 11.15 -13.35
CA ASP A 500 -12.98 11.65 -12.06
C ASP A 500 -12.68 10.68 -10.90
N TRP A 501 -12.29 9.45 -11.22
CA TRP A 501 -12.01 8.40 -10.24
C TRP A 501 -10.52 8.32 -9.94
N THR A 502 -10.01 9.25 -9.11
CA THR A 502 -8.68 9.10 -8.51
C THR A 502 -8.72 8.10 -7.36
N ASN A 503 -7.99 7.00 -7.53
CA ASN A 503 -7.95 5.79 -6.72
C ASN A 503 -7.70 5.98 -5.21
N TYR A 504 -8.60 5.42 -4.39
CA TYR A 504 -8.42 5.21 -2.94
C TYR A 504 -7.27 4.24 -2.58
N LEU A 505 -6.70 3.51 -3.56
CA LEU A 505 -5.66 2.50 -3.36
C LEU A 505 -4.28 2.89 -3.92
N GLY A 506 -4.11 4.12 -4.43
CA GLY A 506 -2.79 4.63 -4.87
C GLY A 506 -2.26 4.09 -6.21
N TYR A 507 -3.10 3.46 -7.03
CA TYR A 507 -2.74 2.96 -8.37
C TYR A 507 -3.69 3.56 -9.38
N ASP A 508 -3.21 4.29 -10.39
CA ASP A 508 -4.11 4.88 -11.39
C ASP A 508 -4.32 3.92 -12.58
N SER A 509 -5.60 3.60 -12.78
CA SER A 509 -6.14 2.58 -13.67
C SER A 509 -6.05 2.96 -15.15
N ARG A 510 -5.71 4.21 -15.47
CA ARG A 510 -5.61 4.73 -16.84
C ARG A 510 -4.26 4.48 -17.49
N TRP A 511 -3.32 3.87 -16.75
CA TRP A 511 -1.91 3.89 -17.11
C TRP A 511 -1.63 2.95 -18.25
N LEU A 512 -0.97 3.48 -19.28
CA LEU A 512 -0.37 2.71 -20.36
C LEU A 512 1.12 2.43 -20.02
N PRO A 513 1.47 1.18 -19.69
CA PRO A 513 2.79 0.78 -19.25
C PRO A 513 3.74 0.60 -20.44
N LEU A 514 4.94 1.18 -20.41
CA LEU A 514 5.88 1.12 -21.54
C LEU A 514 6.51 -0.27 -21.72
N GLY A 515 6.34 -0.86 -22.90
CA GLY A 515 7.05 -2.05 -23.37
C GLY A 515 8.18 -1.71 -24.35
N ALA A 516 8.70 -2.70 -25.09
CA ALA A 516 9.60 -2.42 -26.21
C ALA A 516 8.83 -1.64 -27.30
N SER A 517 9.23 -0.40 -27.57
CA SER A 517 8.57 0.49 -28.52
C SER A 517 8.77 -0.01 -29.97
N PRO A 518 7.73 -0.03 -30.84
CA PRO A 518 6.34 0.28 -30.54
C PRO A 518 5.60 -0.89 -29.87
N SER A 519 4.75 -0.59 -28.89
CA SER A 519 3.94 -1.57 -28.17
C SER A 519 2.45 -1.37 -28.46
N GLU A 520 1.70 -2.46 -28.67
CA GLU A 520 0.23 -2.44 -28.83
C GLU A 520 -0.48 -2.96 -27.57
N TYR A 521 -1.56 -2.27 -27.21
CA TYR A 521 -2.36 -2.49 -26.01
C TYR A 521 -3.84 -2.56 -26.37
N THR A 522 -4.58 -3.36 -25.60
CA THR A 522 -6.04 -3.37 -25.66
C THR A 522 -6.56 -3.15 -24.26
N TRP A 523 -7.31 -2.06 -24.09
CA TRP A 523 -7.90 -1.65 -22.83
C TRP A 523 -9.40 -1.88 -22.86
N PHE A 524 -9.91 -2.54 -21.84
CA PHE A 524 -11.33 -2.85 -21.67
C PHE A 524 -11.84 -2.24 -20.37
N ILE A 525 -13.01 -1.62 -20.46
CA ILE A 525 -13.76 -1.08 -19.34
C ILE A 525 -15.18 -1.63 -19.41
N VAL A 526 -15.71 -2.05 -18.28
CA VAL A 526 -17.08 -2.55 -18.15
C VAL A 526 -17.81 -1.71 -17.12
N LEU A 527 -18.80 -0.98 -17.59
CA LEU A 527 -19.64 -0.09 -16.79
C LEU A 527 -20.98 -0.75 -16.47
N ASN A 528 -21.47 -0.47 -15.26
CA ASN A 528 -22.84 -0.71 -14.84
C ASN A 528 -23.62 0.63 -14.88
N PRO A 529 -24.45 0.86 -15.91
CA PRO A 529 -25.22 2.08 -16.10
C PRO A 529 -26.08 2.51 -14.92
N HIS A 530 -26.57 1.56 -14.12
CA HIS A 530 -27.45 1.85 -12.99
C HIS A 530 -26.72 2.42 -11.76
N ARG A 531 -25.39 2.30 -11.73
CA ARG A 531 -24.56 2.76 -10.61
C ARG A 531 -23.52 3.79 -11.02
N ASP A 532 -22.97 3.65 -12.22
CA ASP A 532 -21.85 4.49 -12.67
C ASP A 532 -22.32 5.83 -13.23
N PHE A 533 -23.59 5.97 -13.62
CA PHE A 533 -24.17 7.24 -14.05
C PHE A 533 -24.87 7.89 -12.85
N SER A 534 -24.14 8.74 -12.11
CA SER A 534 -24.67 9.48 -10.95
C SER A 534 -25.76 10.46 -11.40
N LEU A 535 -26.93 10.39 -10.76
CA LEU A 535 -28.01 11.39 -10.91
C LEU A 535 -27.87 12.54 -9.90
N ASP A 536 -26.99 12.43 -8.90
CA ASP A 536 -27.01 13.33 -7.73
C ASP A 536 -26.44 14.74 -8.02
N ASP A 537 -25.68 14.91 -9.11
CA ASP A 537 -25.15 16.23 -9.53
C ASP A 537 -26.04 16.97 -10.54
N TRP A 538 -27.19 16.39 -10.91
CA TRP A 538 -28.05 16.96 -11.97
C TRP A 538 -28.90 18.15 -11.53
N ASP A 539 -29.07 18.41 -10.23
CA ASP A 539 -29.98 19.45 -9.73
C ASP A 539 -29.32 20.85 -9.61
N ASP A 540 -27.98 20.93 -9.49
CA ASP A 540 -27.31 22.20 -9.10
C ASP A 540 -26.63 22.97 -10.25
N THR A 541 -26.52 22.44 -11.47
CA THR A 541 -25.67 23.04 -12.53
C THR A 541 -26.37 23.57 -13.80
N MET A 542 -27.71 23.51 -13.91
CA MET A 542 -28.40 23.98 -15.12
C MET A 542 -29.19 25.27 -14.92
N GLU A 543 -28.54 26.41 -15.17
CA GLU A 543 -29.24 27.62 -15.58
C GLU A 543 -29.95 27.38 -16.92
N ARG A 544 -31.28 27.27 -16.85
CA ARG A 544 -32.30 27.59 -17.87
C ARG A 544 -31.86 27.44 -19.34
N SER A 545 -32.04 26.26 -19.91
CA SER A 545 -32.44 26.12 -21.33
C SER A 545 -33.94 25.79 -21.39
N PRO A 546 -34.79 26.64 -21.98
CA PRO A 546 -36.24 26.43 -21.95
C PRO A 546 -36.67 25.58 -23.14
N GLU A 547 -36.37 24.28 -23.14
CA GLU A 547 -37.05 23.34 -24.06
C GLU A 547 -36.91 21.85 -23.73
N THR A 548 -36.18 21.47 -22.67
CA THR A 548 -36.02 20.05 -22.31
C THR A 548 -36.67 19.75 -20.97
N ASP A 549 -37.88 19.21 -21.00
CA ASP A 549 -38.53 18.64 -19.81
C ASP A 549 -37.82 17.33 -19.43
N LEU A 550 -36.79 17.45 -18.59
CA LEU A 550 -35.97 16.35 -18.09
C LEU A 550 -36.70 15.51 -17.03
N SER A 551 -37.91 15.90 -16.59
CA SER A 551 -38.74 15.10 -15.68
C SER A 551 -39.25 13.78 -16.31
N GLN A 552 -39.00 13.57 -17.62
CA GLN A 552 -39.34 12.33 -18.35
C GLN A 552 -38.16 11.37 -18.52
N LEU A 553 -36.98 11.66 -17.97
CA LEU A 553 -35.83 10.73 -17.90
C LEU A 553 -35.91 9.81 -16.67
N CYS A 554 -37.08 9.24 -16.40
CA CYS A 554 -37.18 8.13 -15.46
C CYS A 554 -36.68 6.85 -16.14
N PHE A 555 -35.43 6.46 -15.87
CA PHE A 555 -35.05 5.06 -15.94
C PHE A 555 -36.03 4.28 -15.06
N GLY A 556 -36.71 3.28 -15.62
CA GLY A 556 -37.83 2.60 -14.96
C GLY A 556 -37.49 2.05 -13.58
N ILE A 557 -37.83 2.82 -12.55
CA ILE A 557 -38.01 2.38 -11.17
C ILE A 557 -39.51 2.18 -10.99
N ASN A 558 -39.90 0.99 -10.53
CA ASN A 558 -41.29 0.66 -10.21
C ASN A 558 -41.93 1.77 -9.36
N SER A 559 -43.02 2.36 -9.83
CA SER A 559 -44.05 2.85 -8.90
C SER A 559 -45.11 1.77 -8.76
N MET A 560 -45.34 1.39 -7.50
CA MET A 560 -46.52 0.67 -7.04
C MET A 560 -47.80 1.29 -7.62
N GLU A 561 -48.79 0.43 -7.84
CA GLU A 561 -50.23 0.72 -8.01
C GLU A 561 -50.62 2.20 -8.00
N MET A 562 -50.83 2.81 -9.17
CA MET A 562 -51.82 3.88 -9.30
C MET A 562 -52.53 3.84 -10.67
N ASP A 563 -53.83 3.54 -10.55
CA ASP A 563 -54.98 3.84 -11.39
C ASP A 563 -54.91 3.75 -12.91
N ARG A 564 -55.62 2.72 -13.40
CA ARG A 564 -56.37 2.72 -14.65
C ARG A 564 -57.33 3.92 -14.65
N ASN A 565 -56.97 5.02 -15.32
CA ASN A 565 -57.87 5.90 -16.08
C ASN A 565 -57.18 7.23 -16.38
N ARG A 566 -56.59 7.36 -17.58
CA ARG A 566 -56.63 8.58 -18.40
C ARG A 566 -55.97 8.33 -19.76
N SER A 567 -56.84 8.18 -20.76
CA SER A 567 -56.69 8.58 -22.15
C SER A 567 -55.29 8.50 -22.78
N ASN A 568 -55.13 7.49 -23.64
CA ASN A 568 -54.46 7.60 -24.93
C ASN A 568 -54.66 9.00 -25.53
N ASP A 569 -53.57 9.64 -25.99
CA ASP A 569 -53.51 10.64 -27.09
C ASP A 569 -52.30 11.60 -27.03
N LYS A 570 -51.27 11.33 -26.21
CA LYS A 570 -50.00 12.11 -26.23
C LYS A 570 -48.79 11.44 -26.88
N TRP A 571 -48.91 10.20 -27.38
CA TRP A 571 -47.80 9.47 -27.98
C TRP A 571 -47.54 9.79 -29.47
N ASN A 572 -48.44 10.51 -30.15
CA ASN A 572 -48.42 10.63 -31.62
C ASN A 572 -48.17 12.05 -32.18
N SER A 573 -47.70 13.04 -31.40
CA SER A 573 -47.54 14.42 -31.92
C SER A 573 -46.17 15.08 -31.78
N ILE A 574 -45.13 14.35 -31.38
CA ILE A 574 -43.75 14.80 -31.56
C ILE A 574 -43.11 13.84 -32.56
N GLY A 575 -42.89 14.34 -33.78
CA GLY A 575 -42.36 13.58 -34.89
C GLY A 575 -41.11 12.78 -34.51
N GLY A 576 -41.01 11.56 -35.05
CA GLY A 576 -39.82 10.75 -34.91
C GLY A 576 -38.60 11.48 -35.46
N SER A 577 -37.71 11.95 -34.60
CA SER A 577 -36.35 12.38 -34.96
C SER A 577 -35.48 12.71 -33.74
N ILE A 578 -35.49 11.88 -32.69
CA ILE A 578 -34.37 11.88 -31.74
C ILE A 578 -34.02 10.42 -31.48
N TRP A 579 -33.30 9.83 -32.44
CA TRP A 579 -32.47 8.67 -32.16
C TRP A 579 -31.51 9.09 -31.05
N LYS A 580 -31.82 8.73 -29.80
CA LYS A 580 -30.97 9.06 -28.66
C LYS A 580 -29.72 8.19 -28.82
N ASN A 581 -28.54 8.80 -28.83
CA ASN A 581 -27.28 8.09 -29.05
C ASN A 581 -26.40 8.20 -27.81
N PHE A 582 -25.72 7.10 -27.47
CA PHE A 582 -24.55 7.15 -26.61
C PHE A 582 -23.32 7.34 -27.48
N THR A 583 -22.38 8.14 -27.00
CA THR A 583 -21.04 8.26 -27.58
C THR A 583 -20.03 7.82 -26.54
N VAL A 584 -19.20 6.84 -26.89
CA VAL A 584 -18.02 6.46 -26.11
C VAL A 584 -16.80 7.07 -26.80
N LEU A 585 -16.03 7.86 -26.07
CA LEU A 585 -14.84 8.57 -26.56
C LEU A 585 -13.62 8.09 -25.79
N PHE A 586 -12.53 7.86 -26.52
CA PHE A 586 -11.22 7.54 -25.95
C PHE A 586 -10.24 8.68 -26.24
N GLU A 587 -9.68 9.25 -25.19
CA GLU A 587 -8.72 10.36 -25.28
C GLU A 587 -7.35 9.96 -24.72
N PRO A 588 -6.31 9.86 -25.56
CA PRO A 588 -4.95 9.61 -25.09
C PRO A 588 -4.35 10.89 -24.46
N ARG A 589 -3.80 10.76 -23.26
CA ARG A 589 -3.10 11.81 -22.52
C ARG A 589 -1.63 11.41 -22.32
N PRO A 590 -0.74 11.71 -23.28
CA PRO A 590 0.67 11.35 -23.16
C PRO A 590 1.34 12.12 -22.01
N LEU A 591 2.21 11.46 -21.26
CA LEU A 591 2.91 12.05 -20.11
C LEU A 591 4.18 12.81 -20.49
N SER A 592 4.75 12.50 -21.67
CA SER A 592 5.90 13.18 -22.25
C SER A 592 5.54 13.71 -23.64
N ARG A 593 6.17 14.81 -24.07
CA ARG A 593 6.03 15.34 -25.43
C ARG A 593 6.54 14.39 -26.50
N ASP A 594 7.44 13.48 -26.12
CA ASP A 594 8.08 12.53 -27.04
C ASP A 594 7.29 11.23 -27.18
N THR A 595 6.32 10.96 -26.29
CA THR A 595 5.50 9.75 -26.33
C THR A 595 4.30 9.95 -27.26
N ILE A 596 4.17 9.09 -28.26
CA ILE A 596 3.06 9.11 -29.21
C ILE A 596 2.12 7.94 -28.89
N ILE A 597 0.86 8.24 -28.58
CA ILE A 597 -0.20 7.25 -28.38
C ILE A 597 -1.16 7.37 -29.56
N SER A 598 -1.28 6.30 -30.35
CA SER A 598 -2.18 6.24 -31.51
C SER A 598 -3.27 5.20 -31.30
N ILE A 599 -4.53 5.59 -31.49
CA ILE A 599 -5.65 4.65 -31.46
C ILE A 599 -5.69 3.90 -32.80
N LYS A 600 -5.74 2.57 -32.73
CA LYS A 600 -5.84 1.67 -33.90
C LYS A 600 -7.27 1.22 -34.15
N GLY A 601 -8.12 1.33 -33.13
CA GLY A 601 -9.55 1.12 -33.22
C GLY A 601 -10.17 1.05 -31.84
N CYS A 602 -11.49 1.13 -31.79
CA CYS A 602 -12.27 0.94 -30.59
C CYS A 602 -13.50 0.07 -30.86
N GLY A 603 -14.09 -0.46 -29.80
CA GLY A 603 -15.27 -1.31 -29.83
C GLY A 603 -16.19 -1.01 -28.65
N VAL A 604 -17.49 -1.09 -28.86
CA VAL A 604 -18.50 -1.07 -27.80
C VAL A 604 -19.41 -2.29 -27.93
N HIS A 605 -19.63 -2.94 -26.80
CA HIS A 605 -20.60 -4.02 -26.64
C HIS A 605 -21.57 -3.66 -25.53
N VAL A 606 -22.84 -3.98 -25.74
CA VAL A 606 -23.94 -3.61 -24.85
C VAL A 606 -24.74 -4.85 -24.54
N ILE A 607 -25.00 -5.09 -23.25
CA ILE A 607 -25.91 -6.14 -22.77
C ILE A 607 -27.19 -5.47 -22.26
N MET A 608 -28.33 -5.92 -22.78
CA MET A 608 -29.66 -5.47 -22.40
C MET A 608 -30.40 -6.62 -21.70
N GLU A 609 -31.26 -6.30 -20.73
CA GLU A 609 -32.17 -7.25 -20.06
C GLU A 609 -33.62 -6.79 -20.16
#